data_AF-A0A7V1DPC5-F1
#
_entry.id   AF-A0A7V1DPC5-F1
#
_cell.length_a   1.000
_cell.length_b   1.000
_cell.length_c   1.000
_cell.angle_alpha   90.00
_cell.angle_beta   90.00
_cell.angle_gamma   90.00
#
_symmetry.space_group_name_H-M   'P 1'
#
loop_
_entity.id
_entity.type
_entity.pdbx_description
1 polymer ?
#
loop_
_entity_poly.entity_id
_entity_poly.type
_entity_poly.pdbx_seq_one_letter_code
_entity_poly.pdbx_strand_id
1 'polypeptide(L)'
;MSNHSANNDSSSGSTVLESLLTPSRAKEIAEALPPPSLARLLELAASHTPSAPAFAAKFLETAARVHEREPASLPTWLDTFELLQQAPSVARPGLEAFLEASKRRLQTATLCRWAEQARAIARHSPYLGSEYLVATRTLLGDPGGQAEALATLVSRFLHNEGPRGEFVVRALLRGLPSSRAKIDADVFALWATLGLRLEQPQRGWAFFAGAPPALWRLHREEQRLVLQALSAVTSNDLAWQLYCTLPNALLAFPRPLRQR
;
A
#
# COMPACT_ATOMS: atom_id res chain seq x y z
N MET A 1 1.56 -24.82 -53.01
CA MET A 1 0.68 -25.16 -51.87
C MET A 1 1.41 -24.75 -50.62
N SER A 2 1.03 -23.60 -50.07
CA SER A 2 1.64 -22.99 -48.89
C SER A 2 0.90 -23.49 -47.66
N ASN A 3 1.61 -24.13 -46.75
CA ASN A 3 1.18 -24.31 -45.36
C ASN A 3 2.44 -24.55 -44.54
N HIS A 4 2.77 -23.61 -43.66
CA HIS A 4 3.29 -23.82 -42.29
C HIS A 4 3.63 -22.46 -41.67
N SER A 5 2.59 -21.77 -41.20
CA SER A 5 2.70 -20.77 -40.14
C SER A 5 1.92 -21.28 -38.95
N ALA A 6 2.63 -21.86 -37.98
CA ALA A 6 2.24 -22.01 -36.58
C ALA A 6 3.24 -22.99 -35.93
N ASN A 7 4.24 -22.51 -35.18
CA ASN A 7 4.77 -23.22 -34.00
C ASN A 7 5.93 -22.58 -33.21
N ASN A 8 6.40 -21.37 -33.50
CA ASN A 8 7.61 -20.86 -32.82
C ASN A 8 7.40 -20.05 -31.51
N ASP A 9 6.16 -19.78 -31.10
CA ASP A 9 5.91 -18.95 -29.91
C ASP A 9 5.86 -19.75 -28.60
N SER A 10 5.58 -21.05 -28.66
CA SER A 10 5.49 -21.92 -27.48
C SER A 10 6.85 -22.35 -26.92
N SER A 11 7.90 -22.45 -27.74
CA SER A 11 9.25 -22.82 -27.29
C SER A 11 9.97 -21.69 -26.54
N SER A 12 9.67 -20.45 -26.90
CA SER A 12 10.30 -19.26 -26.31
C SER A 12 9.75 -18.95 -24.91
N GLY A 13 8.50 -19.31 -24.64
CA GLY A 13 7.88 -19.17 -23.32
C GLY A 13 8.40 -20.15 -22.26
N SER A 14 8.57 -21.44 -22.64
CA SER A 14 9.07 -22.49 -21.72
C SER A 14 10.49 -22.20 -21.22
N THR A 15 11.34 -21.69 -22.10
CA THR A 15 12.76 -21.37 -21.79
C THR A 15 12.93 -20.21 -20.81
N VAL A 16 12.00 -19.23 -20.79
CA VAL A 16 11.99 -18.13 -19.81
C VAL A 16 11.59 -18.64 -18.41
N LEU A 17 10.61 -19.55 -18.33
CA LEU A 17 10.24 -20.17 -17.05
C LEU A 17 11.35 -21.06 -16.51
N GLU A 18 11.96 -21.89 -17.36
CA GLU A 18 13.02 -22.82 -16.98
C GLU A 18 14.33 -22.13 -16.58
N SER A 19 14.59 -20.92 -17.08
CA SER A 19 15.77 -20.13 -16.71
C SER A 19 15.60 -19.32 -15.42
N LEU A 20 14.37 -19.01 -15.02
CA LEU A 20 14.07 -18.14 -13.87
C LEU A 20 13.36 -18.84 -12.71
N LEU A 21 12.82 -20.04 -12.93
CA LEU A 21 12.21 -20.90 -11.91
C LEU A 21 12.89 -22.27 -11.91
N THR A 22 12.74 -23.00 -10.79
CA THR A 22 13.12 -24.42 -10.77
C THR A 22 12.23 -25.21 -11.77
N PRO A 23 12.78 -26.20 -12.51
CA PRO A 23 12.03 -26.95 -13.53
C PRO A 23 10.70 -27.55 -13.06
N SER A 24 10.64 -28.02 -11.80
CA SER A 24 9.39 -28.51 -11.19
C SER A 24 8.31 -27.42 -11.08
N ARG A 25 8.69 -26.24 -10.61
CA ARG A 25 7.78 -25.10 -10.40
C ARG A 25 7.36 -24.42 -11.69
N ALA A 26 8.26 -24.39 -12.69
CA ALA A 26 7.93 -23.99 -14.06
C ALA A 26 6.85 -24.88 -14.66
N LYS A 27 6.99 -26.21 -14.50
CA LYS A 27 6.03 -27.20 -14.97
C LYS A 27 4.68 -27.09 -14.27
N GLU A 28 4.66 -26.94 -12.95
CA GLU A 28 3.42 -26.78 -12.17
C GLU A 28 2.60 -25.56 -12.63
N ILE A 29 3.23 -24.41 -12.86
CA ILE A 29 2.53 -23.21 -13.36
C ILE A 29 2.03 -23.41 -14.78
N ALA A 30 2.84 -24.02 -15.65
CA ALA A 30 2.50 -24.25 -17.05
C ALA A 30 1.31 -25.21 -17.21
N GLU A 31 1.22 -26.24 -16.37
CA GLU A 31 0.12 -27.22 -16.39
C GLU A 31 -1.18 -26.66 -15.78
N ALA A 32 -1.08 -25.71 -14.86
CA ALA A 32 -2.23 -25.29 -14.06
C ALA A 32 -2.88 -23.98 -14.50
N LEU A 33 -2.25 -23.23 -15.41
CA LEU A 33 -2.83 -22.03 -16.03
C LEU A 33 -3.53 -22.36 -17.35
N PRO A 34 -4.71 -21.76 -17.64
CA PRO A 34 -5.26 -21.75 -18.98
C PRO A 34 -4.23 -21.17 -19.98
N PRO A 35 -4.14 -21.69 -21.21
CA PRO A 35 -3.22 -21.18 -22.23
C PRO A 35 -3.16 -19.66 -22.39
N PRO A 36 -4.29 -18.91 -22.40
CA PRO A 36 -4.24 -17.45 -22.53
C PRO A 36 -3.62 -16.76 -21.31
N SER A 37 -3.80 -17.28 -20.11
CA SER A 37 -3.23 -16.71 -18.89
C SER A 37 -1.73 -17.03 -18.77
N LEU A 38 -1.32 -18.22 -19.23
CA LEU A 38 0.09 -18.60 -19.31
C LEU A 38 0.85 -17.71 -20.31
N ALA A 39 0.30 -17.49 -21.50
CA ALA A 39 0.90 -16.61 -22.51
C ALA A 39 1.10 -15.18 -21.97
N ARG A 40 0.08 -14.59 -21.34
CA ARG A 40 0.18 -13.26 -20.72
C ARG A 40 1.23 -13.18 -19.62
N LEU A 41 1.28 -14.18 -18.73
CA LEU A 41 2.29 -14.24 -17.66
C LEU A 41 3.71 -14.19 -18.25
N LEU A 42 3.94 -14.97 -19.31
CA LEU A 42 5.22 -15.05 -20.00
C LEU A 42 5.59 -13.76 -20.72
N GLU A 43 4.64 -13.15 -21.43
CA GLU A 43 4.83 -11.86 -22.10
C GLU A 43 5.19 -10.75 -21.11
N LEU A 44 4.48 -10.66 -19.98
CA LEU A 44 4.78 -9.69 -18.92
C LEU A 44 6.17 -9.94 -18.33
N ALA A 45 6.52 -11.19 -18.02
CA ALA A 45 7.87 -11.51 -17.51
C ALA A 45 8.96 -11.13 -18.53
N ALA A 46 8.77 -11.51 -19.80
CA ALA A 46 9.71 -11.24 -20.88
C ALA A 46 9.93 -9.73 -21.11
N SER A 47 8.91 -8.90 -20.93
CA SER A 47 9.04 -7.44 -21.03
C SER A 47 10.02 -6.84 -20.01
N HIS A 48 10.17 -7.46 -18.84
CA HIS A 48 11.05 -6.98 -17.76
C HIS A 48 12.44 -7.62 -17.82
N THR A 49 12.60 -8.82 -18.39
CA THR A 49 13.87 -9.56 -18.41
C THR A 49 15.08 -8.76 -18.91
N PRO A 50 15.01 -7.96 -20.01
CA PRO A 50 16.17 -7.22 -20.51
C PRO A 50 16.66 -6.11 -19.58
N SER A 51 15.74 -5.49 -18.82
CA SER A 51 16.04 -4.29 -18.02
C SER A 51 16.07 -4.55 -16.51
N ALA A 52 15.44 -5.63 -16.06
CA ALA A 52 15.27 -6.00 -14.66
C ALA A 52 15.02 -7.51 -14.50
N PRO A 53 16.01 -8.38 -14.79
CA PRO A 53 15.84 -9.84 -14.74
C PRO A 53 15.45 -10.36 -13.35
N ALA A 54 15.98 -9.76 -12.28
CA ALA A 54 15.61 -10.11 -10.91
C ALA A 54 14.13 -9.79 -10.60
N PHE A 55 13.58 -8.73 -11.19
CA PHE A 55 12.17 -8.38 -11.04
C PHE A 55 11.28 -9.38 -11.80
N ALA A 56 11.66 -9.76 -13.03
CA ALA A 56 10.96 -10.78 -13.81
C ALA A 56 10.92 -12.14 -13.07
N ALA A 57 12.05 -12.59 -12.53
CA ALA A 57 12.11 -13.79 -11.71
C ALA A 57 11.19 -13.72 -10.48
N LYS A 58 11.22 -12.58 -9.77
CA LYS A 58 10.36 -12.34 -8.61
C LYS A 58 8.87 -12.33 -8.98
N PHE A 59 8.50 -11.77 -10.12
CA PHE A 59 7.13 -11.79 -10.62
C PHE A 59 6.64 -13.21 -10.86
N LEU A 60 7.43 -14.03 -11.58
CA LEU A 60 7.12 -15.43 -11.83
C LEU A 60 7.03 -16.26 -10.54
N GLU A 61 7.96 -16.07 -9.60
CA GLU A 61 7.92 -16.73 -8.29
C GLU A 61 6.66 -16.35 -7.50
N THR A 62 6.22 -15.10 -7.61
CA THR A 62 5.02 -14.61 -6.92
C THR A 62 3.75 -15.19 -7.55
N ALA A 63 3.69 -15.27 -8.89
CA ALA A 63 2.60 -15.93 -9.60
C ALA A 63 2.44 -17.40 -9.18
N ALA A 64 3.56 -18.12 -9.04
CA ALA A 64 3.59 -19.50 -8.53
C ALA A 64 2.93 -19.61 -7.15
N ARG A 65 3.30 -18.73 -6.22
CA ARG A 65 2.76 -18.74 -4.86
C ARG A 65 1.27 -18.37 -4.80
N VAL A 66 0.84 -17.44 -5.66
CA VAL A 66 -0.59 -17.10 -5.79
C VAL A 66 -1.35 -18.31 -6.33
N HIS A 67 -0.80 -19.01 -7.33
CA HIS A 67 -1.37 -20.25 -7.84
C HIS A 67 -1.52 -21.32 -6.76
N GLU A 68 -0.45 -21.62 -6.02
CA GLU A 68 -0.44 -22.63 -4.95
C GLU A 68 -1.50 -22.34 -3.87
N ARG A 69 -1.81 -21.07 -3.61
CA ARG A 69 -2.76 -20.64 -2.59
C ARG A 69 -4.21 -20.55 -3.09
N GLU A 70 -4.40 -19.90 -4.24
CA GLU A 70 -5.70 -19.55 -4.82
C GLU A 70 -5.65 -19.70 -6.36
N PRO A 71 -5.70 -20.93 -6.89
CA PRO A 71 -5.55 -21.18 -8.33
C PRO A 71 -6.53 -20.37 -9.19
N ALA A 72 -7.80 -20.33 -8.78
CA ALA A 72 -8.86 -19.64 -9.49
C ALA A 72 -8.70 -18.11 -9.53
N SER A 73 -7.92 -17.53 -8.60
CA SER A 73 -7.72 -16.08 -8.50
C SER A 73 -6.53 -15.58 -9.32
N LEU A 74 -5.69 -16.48 -9.84
CA LEU A 74 -4.47 -16.10 -10.56
C LEU A 74 -4.73 -15.23 -11.80
N PRO A 75 -5.73 -15.50 -12.67
CA PRO A 75 -6.05 -14.60 -13.78
C PRO A 75 -6.38 -13.18 -13.31
N THR A 76 -7.21 -13.03 -12.28
CA THR A 76 -7.58 -11.73 -11.72
C THR A 76 -6.38 -10.99 -11.11
N TRP A 77 -5.48 -11.73 -10.45
CA TRP A 77 -4.23 -11.15 -9.93
C TRP A 77 -3.33 -10.65 -11.06
N LEU A 78 -3.22 -11.39 -12.16
CA LEU A 78 -2.46 -10.99 -13.34
C LEU A 78 -3.04 -9.73 -13.99
N ASP A 79 -4.35 -9.71 -14.22
CA ASP A 79 -5.04 -8.54 -14.77
C ASP A 79 -4.81 -7.29 -13.89
N THR A 80 -4.84 -7.47 -12.56
CA THR A 80 -4.55 -6.40 -11.60
C THR A 80 -3.11 -5.88 -11.73
N PHE A 81 -2.13 -6.78 -11.83
CA PHE A 81 -0.71 -6.42 -11.95
C PHE A 81 -0.41 -5.72 -13.28
N GLU A 82 -1.05 -6.13 -14.36
CA GLU A 82 -0.96 -5.48 -15.66
C GLU A 82 -1.55 -4.07 -15.62
N LEU A 83 -2.74 -3.93 -15.03
CA LEU A 83 -3.40 -2.65 -14.86
C LEU A 83 -2.58 -1.64 -14.02
N LEU A 84 -1.83 -2.11 -13.03
CA LEU A 84 -0.88 -1.29 -12.26
C LEU A 84 0.26 -0.72 -13.11
N GLN A 85 0.62 -1.37 -14.22
CA GLN A 85 1.73 -0.96 -15.08
C GLN A 85 1.29 0.00 -16.20
N GLN A 86 0.07 -0.14 -16.72
CA GLN A 86 -0.32 0.51 -17.97
C GLN A 86 -0.86 1.94 -17.80
N ALA A 87 -1.83 2.19 -16.92
CA ALA A 87 -2.35 3.55 -16.72
C ALA A 87 -3.23 3.71 -15.46
N PRO A 88 -2.97 4.75 -14.64
CA PRO A 88 -1.68 5.45 -14.49
C PRO A 88 -0.62 4.47 -13.97
N SER A 89 0.58 4.51 -14.56
CA SER A 89 1.64 3.56 -14.22
C SER A 89 2.18 3.80 -12.82
N VAL A 90 2.38 2.73 -12.07
CA VAL A 90 3.02 2.75 -10.76
C VAL A 90 4.52 2.48 -10.94
N ALA A 91 5.36 3.31 -10.31
CA ALA A 91 6.81 3.12 -10.36
C ALA A 91 7.24 1.76 -9.78
N ARG A 92 8.39 1.25 -10.23
CA ARG A 92 8.94 -0.07 -9.86
C ARG A 92 8.92 -0.37 -8.35
N PRO A 93 9.29 0.55 -7.43
CA PRO A 93 9.25 0.27 -5.99
C PRO A 93 7.84 -0.12 -5.50
N GLY A 94 6.80 0.48 -6.07
CA GLY A 94 5.41 0.14 -5.78
C GLY A 94 5.04 -1.25 -6.32
N LEU A 95 5.44 -1.57 -7.55
CA LEU A 95 5.25 -2.91 -8.12
C LEU A 95 5.94 -3.99 -7.27
N GLU A 96 7.18 -3.72 -6.84
CA GLU A 96 7.92 -4.62 -5.96
C GLU A 96 7.25 -4.80 -4.60
N ALA A 97 6.69 -3.73 -4.03
CA ALA A 97 5.91 -3.80 -2.80
C ALA A 97 4.62 -4.63 -3.00
N PHE A 98 3.97 -4.51 -4.16
CA PHE A 98 2.82 -5.33 -4.51
C PHE A 98 3.15 -6.81 -4.61
N LEU A 99 4.26 -7.15 -5.28
CA LEU A 99 4.74 -8.53 -5.37
C LEU A 99 5.08 -9.09 -3.98
N GLU A 100 5.80 -8.33 -3.14
CA GLU A 100 6.12 -8.77 -1.77
C GLU A 100 4.88 -9.00 -0.92
N ALA A 101 3.86 -8.14 -1.01
CA ALA A 101 2.60 -8.35 -0.31
C ALA A 101 1.87 -9.61 -0.82
N SER A 102 1.92 -9.86 -2.12
CA SER A 102 1.27 -11.02 -2.77
C SER A 102 1.86 -12.36 -2.32
N LYS A 103 3.14 -12.38 -1.92
CA LYS A 103 3.81 -13.56 -1.33
C LYS A 103 3.29 -13.93 0.07
N ARG A 104 2.60 -13.03 0.76
CA ARG A 104 2.01 -13.28 2.10
C ARG A 104 0.70 -14.06 1.98
N ARG A 105 0.19 -14.62 3.08
CA ARG A 105 -1.13 -15.30 3.11
C ARG A 105 -2.29 -14.29 3.17
N LEU A 106 -2.40 -13.42 2.16
CA LEU A 106 -3.49 -12.46 1.99
C LEU A 106 -4.45 -12.94 0.90
N GLN A 107 -5.75 -12.67 1.05
CA GLN A 107 -6.73 -12.97 -0.01
C GLN A 107 -6.44 -12.14 -1.27
N THR A 108 -6.58 -12.73 -2.44
CA THR A 108 -6.34 -12.03 -3.73
C THR A 108 -7.24 -10.80 -3.88
N ALA A 109 -8.50 -10.87 -3.43
CA ALA A 109 -9.43 -9.74 -3.45
C ALA A 109 -8.91 -8.51 -2.66
N THR A 110 -8.17 -8.73 -1.57
CA THR A 110 -7.56 -7.62 -0.80
C THR A 110 -6.40 -6.99 -1.56
N LEU A 111 -5.58 -7.80 -2.23
CA LEU A 111 -4.50 -7.30 -3.08
C LEU A 111 -5.04 -6.51 -4.27
N CYS A 112 -6.11 -6.99 -4.92
CA CYS A 112 -6.77 -6.30 -6.03
C CYS A 112 -7.33 -4.94 -5.61
N ARG A 113 -8.09 -4.88 -4.52
CA ARG A 113 -8.60 -3.60 -3.99
C ARG A 113 -7.49 -2.62 -3.64
N TRP A 114 -6.41 -3.11 -3.04
CA TRP A 114 -5.25 -2.28 -2.70
C TRP A 114 -4.51 -1.75 -3.94
N ALA A 115 -4.37 -2.56 -4.98
CA ALA A 115 -3.83 -2.13 -6.26
C ALA A 115 -4.72 -1.10 -6.95
N GLU A 116 -6.04 -1.28 -6.94
CA GLU A 116 -7.00 -0.32 -7.47
C GLU A 116 -6.91 1.03 -6.75
N GLN A 117 -6.78 1.02 -5.42
CA GLN A 117 -6.55 2.22 -4.62
C GLN A 117 -5.25 2.93 -5.03
N ALA A 118 -4.15 2.17 -5.18
CA ALA A 118 -2.87 2.72 -5.64
C ALA A 118 -2.96 3.34 -7.04
N ARG A 119 -3.69 2.69 -7.96
CA ARG A 119 -3.94 3.23 -9.31
C ARG A 119 -4.77 4.51 -9.26
N ALA A 120 -5.81 4.55 -8.43
CA ALA A 120 -6.61 5.76 -8.27
C ALA A 120 -5.75 6.92 -7.75
N ILE A 121 -4.89 6.66 -6.75
CA ILE A 121 -3.94 7.63 -6.21
C ILE A 121 -2.92 8.07 -7.29
N ALA A 122 -2.43 7.13 -8.09
CA ALA A 122 -1.47 7.40 -9.16
C ALA A 122 -2.04 8.30 -10.28
N ARG A 123 -3.37 8.47 -10.37
CA ARG A 123 -3.99 9.41 -11.33
C ARG A 123 -3.65 10.86 -11.00
N HIS A 124 -3.36 11.14 -9.74
CA HIS A 124 -2.88 12.46 -9.31
C HIS A 124 -1.36 12.58 -9.51
N SER A 125 -0.61 11.54 -9.18
CA SER A 125 0.86 11.51 -9.31
C SER A 125 1.36 10.07 -9.32
N PRO A 126 2.07 9.60 -10.36
CA PRO A 126 2.58 8.22 -10.45
C PRO A 126 3.42 7.80 -9.22
N TYR A 127 4.17 8.75 -8.65
CA TYR A 127 4.97 8.53 -7.46
C TYR A 127 4.13 8.28 -6.22
N LEU A 128 2.96 8.92 -6.09
CA LEU A 128 2.07 8.74 -4.95
C LEU A 128 1.49 7.33 -4.89
N GLY A 129 1.11 6.74 -6.03
CA GLY A 129 0.63 5.36 -6.05
C GLY A 129 1.71 4.37 -5.60
N SER A 130 2.95 4.61 -6.03
CA SER A 130 4.11 3.83 -5.58
C SER A 130 4.40 4.04 -4.09
N GLU A 131 4.43 5.28 -3.61
CA GLU A 131 4.64 5.60 -2.19
C GLU A 131 3.54 4.97 -1.32
N TYR A 132 2.29 4.98 -1.79
CA TYR A 132 1.17 4.35 -1.12
C TYR A 132 1.37 2.84 -0.96
N LEU A 133 1.70 2.11 -2.04
CA LEU A 133 1.96 0.67 -1.94
C LEU A 133 3.13 0.36 -1.00
N VAL A 134 4.21 1.14 -1.07
CA VAL A 134 5.38 0.92 -0.20
C VAL A 134 5.02 1.15 1.28
N ALA A 135 4.34 2.25 1.58
CA ALA A 135 4.04 2.65 2.95
C ALA A 135 2.96 1.77 3.60
N THR A 136 1.96 1.36 2.82
CA THR A 136 0.76 0.68 3.35
C THR A 136 0.82 -0.85 3.31
N ARG A 137 1.86 -1.45 2.73
CA ARG A 137 2.01 -2.92 2.64
C ARG A 137 1.87 -3.67 3.97
N THR A 138 2.17 -3.02 5.09
CA THR A 138 2.03 -3.63 6.43
C THR A 138 0.59 -3.62 6.93
N LEU A 139 -0.25 -2.69 6.44
CA LEU A 139 -1.66 -2.51 6.84
C LEU A 139 -2.60 -3.56 6.27
N LEU A 140 -2.18 -4.31 5.26
CA LEU A 140 -3.02 -5.29 4.57
C LEU A 140 -3.42 -6.50 5.42
N GLY A 141 -2.64 -6.81 6.45
CA GLY A 141 -2.91 -7.92 7.37
C GLY A 141 -3.75 -7.53 8.58
N ASP A 142 -4.08 -6.26 8.75
CA ASP A 142 -4.81 -5.78 9.93
C ASP A 142 -6.32 -5.90 9.72
N PRO A 143 -7.06 -6.57 10.63
CA PRO A 143 -8.51 -6.75 10.51
C PRO A 143 -9.31 -5.45 10.66
N GLY A 144 -8.70 -4.36 11.14
CA GLY A 144 -9.35 -3.08 11.43
C GLY A 144 -9.59 -2.17 10.23
N GLY A 145 -9.40 -2.64 8.98
CA GLY A 145 -9.70 -1.85 7.78
C GLY A 145 -8.83 -0.59 7.61
N GLN A 146 -7.68 -0.52 8.29
CA GLN A 146 -6.82 0.68 8.31
C GLN A 146 -6.34 1.09 6.91
N ALA A 147 -6.02 0.11 6.05
CA ALA A 147 -5.60 0.37 4.68
C ALA A 147 -6.71 1.08 3.87
N GLU A 148 -7.97 0.67 4.07
CA GLU A 148 -9.14 1.25 3.40
C GLU A 148 -9.51 2.64 3.97
N ALA A 149 -9.45 2.80 5.29
CA ALA A 149 -9.63 4.09 5.95
C ALA A 149 -8.57 5.09 5.47
N LEU A 150 -7.30 4.66 5.40
CA LEU A 150 -6.21 5.48 4.89
C LEU A 150 -6.39 5.80 3.40
N ALA A 151 -6.82 4.86 2.56
CA ALA A 151 -7.09 5.11 1.15
C ALA A 151 -8.20 6.15 0.95
N THR A 152 -9.29 6.04 1.72
CA THR A 152 -10.41 7.00 1.70
C THR A 152 -9.95 8.39 2.10
N LEU A 153 -9.14 8.47 3.17
CA LEU A 153 -8.55 9.71 3.64
C LEU A 153 -7.63 10.32 2.57
N VAL A 154 -6.67 9.55 2.03
CA VAL A 154 -5.76 10.02 0.97
C VAL A 154 -6.54 10.55 -0.23
N SER A 155 -7.55 9.80 -0.69
CA SER A 155 -8.40 10.22 -1.82
C SER A 155 -9.05 11.58 -1.54
N ARG A 156 -9.62 11.79 -0.35
CA ARG A 156 -10.25 13.07 0.02
C ARG A 156 -9.29 14.26 -0.13
N PHE A 157 -8.04 14.13 0.29
CA PHE A 157 -7.06 15.22 0.18
C PHE A 157 -6.64 15.49 -1.25
N LEU A 158 -6.43 14.44 -2.05
CA LEU A 158 -6.04 14.60 -3.44
C LEU A 158 -7.13 15.28 -4.29
N HIS A 159 -8.41 15.09 -3.93
CA HIS A 159 -9.53 15.70 -4.64
C HIS A 159 -9.86 17.13 -4.16
N ASN A 160 -9.79 17.39 -2.85
CA ASN A 160 -10.30 18.64 -2.28
C ASN A 160 -9.24 19.75 -2.21
N GLU A 161 -7.95 19.41 -2.12
CA GLU A 161 -6.90 20.35 -1.70
C GLU A 161 -5.88 20.70 -2.81
N GLY A 162 -6.10 20.23 -4.04
CA GLY A 162 -5.21 20.47 -5.17
C GLY A 162 -3.73 20.13 -4.87
N PRO A 163 -2.75 20.97 -5.24
CA PRO A 163 -1.33 20.70 -4.99
C PRO A 163 -0.95 20.58 -3.50
N ARG A 164 -1.74 21.17 -2.59
CA ARG A 164 -1.50 21.06 -1.13
C ARG A 164 -1.85 19.67 -0.62
N GLY A 165 -2.85 19.03 -1.23
CA GLY A 165 -3.26 17.67 -0.93
C GLY A 165 -2.14 16.66 -1.16
N GLU A 166 -1.40 16.78 -2.27
CA GLU A 166 -0.26 15.90 -2.55
C GLU A 166 0.83 16.03 -1.47
N PHE A 167 1.18 17.24 -1.04
CA PHE A 167 2.16 17.43 0.02
C PHE A 167 1.73 16.70 1.32
N VAL A 168 0.47 16.90 1.74
CA VAL A 168 -0.06 16.32 2.97
C VAL A 168 -0.09 14.79 2.88
N VAL A 169 -0.49 14.25 1.72
CA VAL A 169 -0.49 12.80 1.47
C VAL A 169 0.92 12.22 1.52
N ARG A 170 1.91 12.85 0.87
CA ARG A 170 3.31 12.40 0.94
C ARG A 170 3.82 12.42 2.39
N ALA A 171 3.52 13.47 3.13
CA ALA A 171 3.91 13.58 4.54
C ALA A 171 3.28 12.45 5.38
N LEU A 172 1.99 12.17 5.20
CA LEU A 172 1.27 11.08 5.85
C LEU A 172 1.88 9.72 5.52
N LEU A 173 2.09 9.40 4.24
CA LEU A 173 2.64 8.12 3.81
C LEU A 173 4.07 7.90 4.32
N ARG A 174 4.90 8.94 4.35
CA ARG A 174 6.27 8.88 4.89
C ARG A 174 6.31 8.77 6.41
N GLY A 175 5.32 9.34 7.10
CA GLY A 175 5.17 9.26 8.56
C GLY A 175 4.55 7.97 9.08
N LEU A 176 3.82 7.25 8.22
CA LEU A 176 3.10 6.02 8.56
C LEU A 176 4.01 4.94 9.20
N PRO A 177 5.20 4.58 8.65
CA PRO A 177 6.05 3.55 9.26
C PRO A 177 6.48 3.87 10.69
N SER A 178 6.86 5.13 10.96
CA SER A 178 7.31 5.60 12.28
C SER A 178 6.19 5.55 13.33
N SER A 179 4.95 5.72 12.88
CA SER A 179 3.77 5.82 13.74
C SER A 179 3.13 4.45 13.97
N ARG A 180 3.05 3.61 12.94
CA ARG A 180 2.48 2.26 13.03
C ARG A 180 3.22 1.37 14.04
N ALA A 181 4.54 1.52 14.17
CA ALA A 181 5.32 0.73 15.13
C ALA A 181 4.95 0.98 16.60
N LYS A 182 4.17 2.02 16.90
CA LYS A 182 3.92 2.52 18.26
C LYS A 182 2.44 2.60 18.64
N ILE A 183 1.51 2.35 17.72
CA ILE A 183 0.11 2.77 17.90
C ILE A 183 -0.85 1.65 17.49
N ASP A 184 -1.91 1.51 18.29
CA ASP A 184 -3.08 0.71 17.99
C ASP A 184 -3.86 1.21 16.75
N ALA A 185 -4.59 0.31 16.09
CA ALA A 185 -5.38 0.59 14.89
C ALA A 185 -6.29 1.83 15.00
N ASP A 186 -7.06 1.94 16.08
CA ASP A 186 -8.10 2.95 16.22
C ASP A 186 -7.51 4.32 16.56
N VAL A 187 -6.46 4.31 17.39
CA VAL A 187 -5.73 5.53 17.74
C VAL A 187 -4.97 6.07 16.53
N PHE A 188 -4.41 5.18 15.71
CA PHE A 188 -3.74 5.56 14.47
C PHE A 188 -4.72 6.24 13.50
N ALA A 189 -5.93 5.69 13.32
CA ALA A 189 -6.95 6.27 12.45
C ALA A 189 -7.36 7.69 12.92
N LEU A 190 -7.53 7.89 14.22
CA LEU A 190 -7.85 9.21 14.80
C LEU A 190 -6.69 10.20 14.62
N TRP A 191 -5.45 9.76 14.85
CA TRP A 191 -4.26 10.59 14.68
C TRP A 191 -4.07 11.00 13.22
N ALA A 192 -4.21 10.06 12.29
CA ALA A 192 -4.16 10.33 10.85
C ALA A 192 -5.27 11.33 10.46
N THR A 193 -6.49 11.14 10.95
CA THR A 193 -7.62 12.06 10.70
C THR A 193 -7.36 13.45 11.24
N LEU A 194 -6.81 13.58 12.45
CA LEU A 194 -6.44 14.86 13.04
C LEU A 194 -5.35 15.56 12.23
N GLY A 195 -4.25 14.89 11.92
CA GLY A 195 -3.14 15.48 11.16
C GLY A 195 -3.57 16.00 9.79
N LEU A 196 -4.46 15.24 9.16
CA LEU A 196 -5.11 15.59 7.92
C LEU A 196 -6.03 16.82 8.07
N ARG A 197 -6.83 16.88 9.14
CA ARG A 197 -7.76 17.99 9.43
C ARG A 197 -7.05 19.31 9.76
N LEU A 198 -5.84 19.26 10.32
CA LEU A 198 -5.14 20.47 10.80
C LEU A 198 -4.62 21.38 9.67
N GLU A 199 -4.80 21.04 8.38
CA GLU A 199 -4.65 21.96 7.23
C GLU A 199 -3.36 22.82 7.21
N GLN A 200 -2.22 22.31 7.65
CA GLN A 200 -0.97 23.08 7.56
C GLN A 200 0.06 22.34 6.71
N PRO A 201 0.14 22.61 5.39
CA PRO A 201 1.21 22.09 4.54
C PRO A 201 2.59 22.35 5.17
N GLN A 202 2.84 23.52 5.73
CA GLN A 202 4.09 23.82 6.43
C GLN A 202 4.39 22.93 7.65
N ARG A 203 3.37 22.31 8.26
CA ARG A 203 3.51 21.44 9.45
C ARG A 203 3.21 19.98 9.16
N GLY A 204 2.74 19.60 7.97
CA GLY A 204 2.32 18.25 7.65
C GLY A 204 3.46 17.24 7.85
N TRP A 205 4.66 17.55 7.33
CA TRP A 205 5.82 16.70 7.57
C TRP A 205 6.17 16.64 9.07
N ALA A 206 6.15 17.75 9.79
CA ALA A 206 6.45 17.77 11.22
C ALA A 206 5.44 16.96 12.05
N PHE A 207 4.14 17.03 11.71
CA PHE A 207 3.10 16.24 12.36
C PHE A 207 3.31 14.75 12.13
N PHE A 208 3.46 14.35 10.86
CA PHE A 208 3.52 12.94 10.47
C PHE A 208 4.90 12.32 10.71
N ALA A 209 5.98 13.09 10.78
CA ALA A 209 7.32 12.61 11.15
C ALA A 209 7.36 12.01 12.56
N GLY A 210 6.45 12.44 13.44
CA GLY A 210 6.21 11.78 14.71
C GLY A 210 5.35 12.63 15.62
N ALA A 211 4.40 12.00 16.33
CA ALA A 211 3.67 12.73 17.33
C ALA A 211 4.53 13.09 18.56
N PRO A 212 4.11 14.10 19.33
CA PRO A 212 4.76 14.48 20.56
C PRO A 212 5.02 13.25 21.45
N PRO A 213 6.24 13.06 21.99
CA PRO A 213 6.56 11.89 22.82
C PRO A 213 5.59 11.71 24.00
N ALA A 214 5.06 12.81 24.53
CA ALA A 214 4.07 12.79 25.60
C ALA A 214 2.74 12.14 25.19
N LEU A 215 2.29 12.31 23.94
CA LEU A 215 1.09 11.63 23.43
C LEU A 215 1.27 10.11 23.53
N TRP A 216 2.46 9.59 23.22
CA TRP A 216 2.76 8.16 23.27
C TRP A 216 2.99 7.60 24.68
N ARG A 217 3.13 8.47 25.68
CA ARG A 217 3.23 8.05 27.09
C ARG A 217 1.86 7.91 27.77
N LEU A 218 0.81 8.45 27.16
CA LEU A 218 -0.56 8.31 27.66
C LEU A 218 -1.08 6.88 27.45
N HIS A 219 -2.06 6.47 28.25
CA HIS A 219 -2.77 5.21 28.03
C HIS A 219 -3.59 5.26 26.74
N ARG A 220 -3.87 4.11 26.12
CA ARG A 220 -4.60 4.01 24.83
C ARG A 220 -5.91 4.80 24.81
N GLU A 221 -6.71 4.67 25.87
CA GLU A 221 -7.98 5.40 26.00
C GLU A 221 -7.78 6.91 26.12
N GLU A 222 -6.76 7.35 26.85
CA GLU A 222 -6.41 8.77 27.00
C GLU A 222 -5.94 9.34 25.66
N GLN A 223 -5.12 8.60 24.91
CA GLN A 223 -4.71 8.99 23.55
C GLN A 223 -5.92 9.17 22.64
N ARG A 224 -6.87 8.23 22.67
CA ARG A 224 -8.11 8.29 21.90
C ARG A 224 -8.93 9.52 22.27
N LEU A 225 -9.18 9.76 23.55
CA LEU A 225 -9.97 10.90 24.02
C LEU A 225 -9.31 12.23 23.65
N VAL A 226 -7.99 12.34 23.81
CA VAL A 226 -7.22 13.54 23.42
C VAL A 226 -7.36 13.79 21.91
N LEU A 227 -7.14 12.78 21.07
CA LEU A 227 -7.24 12.95 19.62
C LEU A 227 -8.67 13.27 19.17
N GLN A 228 -9.69 12.69 19.81
CA GLN A 228 -11.09 13.01 19.56
C GLN A 228 -11.42 14.46 19.95
N ALA A 229 -11.01 14.89 21.14
CA ALA A 229 -11.21 16.27 21.60
C ALA A 229 -10.50 17.26 20.67
N LEU A 230 -9.24 17.00 20.32
CA LEU A 230 -8.47 17.80 19.36
C LEU A 230 -9.12 17.82 17.97
N SER A 231 -9.82 16.76 17.56
CA SER A 231 -10.55 16.69 16.29
C SER A 231 -11.88 17.46 16.31
N ALA A 232 -12.40 17.80 17.48
CA ALA A 232 -13.60 18.62 17.63
C ALA A 232 -13.32 20.13 17.65
N VAL A 233 -12.08 20.54 17.92
CA VAL A 233 -11.69 21.97 17.97
C VAL A 233 -11.83 22.60 16.58
N THR A 234 -12.58 23.69 16.43
CA THR A 234 -12.84 24.28 15.10
C THR A 234 -11.68 25.12 14.54
N SER A 235 -10.82 25.67 15.40
CA SER A 235 -9.63 26.42 14.98
C SER A 235 -8.42 25.51 14.80
N ASN A 236 -7.87 25.49 13.58
CA ASN A 236 -6.70 24.66 13.25
C ASN A 236 -5.44 25.08 14.02
N ASP A 237 -5.22 26.39 14.21
CA ASP A 237 -4.08 26.88 14.99
C ASP A 237 -4.19 26.50 16.46
N LEU A 238 -5.39 26.63 17.05
CA LEU A 238 -5.63 26.21 18.43
C LEU A 238 -5.47 24.68 18.57
N ALA A 239 -6.02 23.91 17.63
CA ALA A 239 -5.91 22.46 17.64
C ALA A 239 -4.46 21.99 17.49
N TRP A 240 -3.64 22.69 16.70
CA TRP A 240 -2.19 22.46 16.62
C TRP A 240 -1.48 22.78 17.93
N GLN A 241 -1.73 23.95 18.52
CA GLN A 241 -1.14 24.36 19.80
C GLN A 241 -1.49 23.36 20.91
N LEU A 242 -2.74 22.92 20.96
CA LEU A 242 -3.20 21.91 21.91
C LEU A 242 -2.58 20.55 21.61
N TYR A 243 -2.45 20.15 20.35
CA TYR A 243 -1.76 18.90 19.99
C TYR A 243 -0.32 18.87 20.54
N CYS A 244 0.40 19.99 20.49
CA CYS A 244 1.75 20.10 21.03
C CYS A 244 1.82 20.16 22.57
N THR A 245 0.80 20.73 23.24
CA THR A 245 0.87 21.07 24.67
C THR A 245 0.02 20.18 25.57
N LEU A 246 -1.18 19.79 25.13
CA LEU A 246 -2.17 19.06 25.92
C LEU A 246 -1.65 17.71 26.46
N PRO A 247 -0.93 16.87 25.68
CA PRO A 247 -0.42 15.61 26.22
C PRO A 247 0.54 15.80 27.39
N ASN A 248 1.38 16.84 27.35
CA ASN A 248 2.30 17.17 28.44
C ASN A 248 1.53 17.67 29.67
N ALA A 249 0.51 18.52 29.47
CA ALA A 249 -0.33 19.02 30.55
C ALA A 249 -1.07 17.88 31.26
N LEU A 250 -1.60 16.90 30.51
CA LEU A 250 -2.28 15.74 31.08
C LEU A 250 -1.35 14.84 31.89
N LEU A 251 -0.12 14.62 31.42
CA LEU A 251 0.87 13.81 32.16
C LEU A 251 1.28 14.42 33.50
N ALA A 252 1.06 15.72 33.72
CA ALA A 252 1.27 16.35 35.03
C ALA A 252 0.25 15.88 36.08
N PHE A 253 -0.88 15.29 35.67
CA PHE A 253 -1.89 14.76 36.57
C PHE A 253 -1.71 13.25 36.83
N PRO A 254 -1.95 12.79 38.07
CA PRO A 254 -2.07 11.37 38.38
C PRO A 254 -3.10 10.69 37.47
N ARG A 255 -2.81 9.46 37.03
CA ARG A 255 -3.69 8.68 36.14
C ARG A 255 -5.17 8.61 36.60
N PRO A 256 -5.49 8.43 37.90
CA PRO A 256 -6.89 8.38 38.34
C PRO A 256 -7.69 9.67 38.09
N LEU A 257 -7.01 10.81 37.97
CA LEU A 257 -7.64 12.10 37.66
C LEU A 257 -7.75 12.36 36.15
N ARG A 258 -6.98 11.65 35.33
CA ARG A 258 -7.05 11.74 33.86
C ARG A 258 -8.18 10.93 33.25
N GLN A 259 -8.69 9.92 33.97
CA GLN A 259 -9.68 8.95 33.50
C GLN A 259 -11.12 9.26 33.95
N ARG A 260 -11.34 10.37 34.67
CA ARG A 260 -12.65 10.88 35.08
C ARG A 260 -13.11 11.96 34.11
#